data_AF-A0A7C3KSJ5-F1
#
_entry.id   AF-A0A7C3KSJ5-F1
#
_cell.length_a   1.000
_cell.length_b   1.000
_cell.length_c   1.000
_cell.angle_alpha   90.00
_cell.angle_beta   90.00
_cell.angle_gamma   90.00
#
_symmetry.space_group_name_H-M   'P 1'
#
loop_
_entity.id
_entity.type
_entity.pdbx_description
1 polymer ?
#
loop_
_entity_poly.entity_id
_entity_poly.type
_entity_poly.pdbx_seq_one_letter_code
_entity_poly.pdbx_strand_id
1 'polypeptide(L)'
;MKNPGRPLIFLCLCIWGIWSCRKEFGRPQWDIDGLAPIVTTSLDFDNILADSLLQENPDNSLTLVYNNNLYSFTADSLFEIPDTSIDTAYVWQFINPLILNPGDILIAGAPQNTVYNINGAQLRKVIIRSGYMKVEVKNEIREVCKVIYQIPLATKNSQPFSKLITIPAATTSGPSFFTDTFNLNGYTIDLTGPSGNGYNTVSYSITAYVDSAGAQTTVNQ
;
A
#
# COMPACT_ATOMS: atom_id res chain seq x y z
N MET A 1 -16.53 -16.61 -132.68
CA MET A 1 -15.21 -16.89 -132.08
C MET A 1 -15.23 -16.49 -130.61
N LYS A 2 -15.03 -17.49 -129.74
CA LYS A 2 -14.31 -17.47 -128.45
C LYS A 2 -14.18 -16.13 -127.70
N ASN A 3 -14.72 -16.07 -126.48
CA ASN A 3 -13.91 -15.65 -125.33
C ASN A 3 -14.49 -16.18 -124.00
N PRO A 4 -14.07 -17.39 -123.55
CA PRO A 4 -14.46 -17.94 -122.25
C PRO A 4 -13.65 -17.34 -121.07
N GLY A 5 -13.04 -16.17 -121.22
CA GLY A 5 -12.07 -15.61 -120.26
C GLY A 5 -12.63 -14.69 -119.16
N ARG A 6 -13.92 -14.33 -119.17
CA ARG A 6 -14.48 -13.33 -118.22
C ARG A 6 -14.75 -13.83 -116.79
N PRO A 7 -15.17 -15.08 -116.50
CA PRO A 7 -15.31 -15.53 -115.11
C PRO A 7 -13.95 -15.87 -114.47
N LEU A 8 -12.93 -16.23 -115.27
CA LEU A 8 -11.61 -16.60 -114.77
C LEU A 8 -10.80 -15.38 -114.28
N ILE A 9 -10.96 -14.21 -114.93
CA ILE A 9 -10.31 -12.96 -114.52
C ILE A 9 -10.90 -12.43 -113.20
N PHE A 10 -12.23 -12.53 -113.03
CA PHE A 10 -12.89 -12.16 -111.77
C PHE A 10 -12.52 -13.10 -110.61
N LEU A 11 -12.37 -14.40 -110.88
CA LEU A 11 -11.89 -15.36 -109.89
C LEU A 11 -10.42 -15.09 -109.50
N CYS A 12 -9.55 -14.78 -110.47
CA CYS A 12 -8.16 -14.40 -110.20
C CYS A 12 -8.03 -13.08 -109.41
N LEU A 13 -8.90 -12.08 -109.66
CA LEU A 13 -8.88 -10.81 -108.92
C LEU A 13 -9.33 -10.99 -107.46
N CYS A 14 -10.29 -11.87 -107.20
CA CYS A 14 -10.71 -12.23 -105.84
C CYS A 14 -9.62 -13.00 -105.07
N ILE A 15 -8.81 -13.82 -105.76
CA ILE A 15 -7.71 -14.59 -105.14
C ILE A 15 -6.55 -13.67 -104.72
N TRP A 16 -6.37 -12.50 -105.35
CA TRP A 16 -5.32 -11.54 -104.99
C TRP A 16 -5.69 -10.64 -103.78
N GLY A 17 -6.97 -10.52 -103.42
CA GLY A 17 -7.42 -9.72 -102.28
C GLY A 17 -7.17 -10.35 -100.91
N ILE A 18 -7.01 -11.67 -100.83
CA ILE A 18 -6.80 -12.41 -99.57
C ILE A 18 -5.33 -12.49 -99.12
N TRP A 19 -4.38 -11.95 -99.90
CA TRP A 19 -2.96 -11.90 -99.52
C TRP A 19 -2.50 -10.56 -98.94
N SER A 20 -3.38 -9.56 -98.85
CA SER A 20 -3.06 -8.23 -98.31
C SER A 20 -3.67 -8.01 -96.92
N CYS A 21 -3.19 -8.75 -95.91
CA CYS A 21 -2.97 -8.26 -94.55
C CYS A 21 -2.28 -9.33 -93.68
N ARG A 22 -0.96 -9.51 -93.80
CA ARG A 22 -0.20 -10.08 -92.68
C ARG A 22 0.16 -8.94 -91.73
N LYS A 23 -0.67 -8.74 -90.71
CA LYS A 23 -0.23 -8.06 -89.49
C LYS A 23 0.67 -9.06 -88.77
N GLU A 24 1.98 -8.84 -88.83
CA GLU A 24 2.96 -9.68 -88.14
C GLU A 24 2.72 -9.58 -86.63
N PHE A 25 2.06 -10.60 -86.07
CA PHE A 25 1.89 -10.83 -84.63
C PHE A 25 3.18 -11.40 -84.00
N GLY A 26 4.34 -10.85 -84.38
CA GLY A 26 5.64 -11.20 -83.82
C GLY A 26 5.88 -10.49 -82.49
N ARG A 27 4.99 -10.71 -81.50
CA ARG A 27 5.11 -10.30 -80.08
C ARG A 27 5.30 -8.78 -79.88
N PRO A 28 4.26 -7.98 -79.61
CA PRO A 28 4.47 -6.68 -79.00
C PRO A 28 5.15 -6.89 -77.64
N GLN A 29 6.44 -6.59 -77.56
CA GLN A 29 7.23 -6.71 -76.33
C GLN A 29 7.16 -5.36 -75.64
N TRP A 30 6.28 -5.27 -74.64
CA TRP A 30 6.29 -4.15 -73.72
C TRP A 30 7.22 -4.54 -72.58
N ASP A 31 8.40 -3.93 -72.55
CA ASP A 31 9.25 -3.94 -71.37
C ASP A 31 8.65 -2.94 -70.39
N ILE A 32 7.88 -3.45 -69.44
CA ILE A 32 7.22 -2.64 -68.43
C ILE A 32 7.99 -2.85 -67.13
N ASP A 33 8.75 -1.83 -66.73
CA ASP A 33 9.23 -1.65 -65.35
C ASP A 33 8.04 -1.24 -64.45
N GLY A 34 7.04 -2.11 -64.44
CA GLY A 34 5.81 -1.93 -63.69
C GLY A 34 6.05 -2.28 -62.23
N LEU A 35 6.13 -1.26 -61.37
CA LEU A 35 6.06 -1.47 -59.92
C LEU A 35 4.63 -1.89 -59.55
N ALA A 36 4.38 -3.20 -59.59
CA ALA A 36 3.15 -3.80 -59.11
C ALA A 36 3.35 -4.25 -57.64
N PRO A 37 2.47 -3.83 -56.71
CA PRO A 37 2.59 -4.25 -55.33
C PRO A 37 2.43 -5.78 -55.22
N ILE A 38 3.43 -6.43 -54.62
CA ILE A 38 3.45 -7.90 -54.44
C ILE A 38 2.46 -8.31 -53.34
N VAL A 39 2.26 -7.45 -52.33
CA VAL A 39 1.29 -7.63 -51.25
C VAL A 39 0.74 -6.27 -50.85
N THR A 40 -0.58 -6.18 -50.73
CA THR A 40 -1.29 -5.04 -50.13
C THR A 40 -1.81 -5.48 -48.77
N THR A 41 -1.35 -4.86 -47.69
CA THR A 41 -1.89 -5.08 -46.34
C THR A 41 -2.70 -3.86 -45.91
N SER A 42 -3.96 -4.06 -45.50
CA SER A 42 -4.74 -3.05 -44.79
C SER A 42 -4.71 -3.37 -43.30
N LEU A 43 -4.16 -2.45 -42.50
CA LEU A 43 -4.23 -2.53 -41.04
C LEU A 43 -5.43 -1.68 -40.61
N ASP A 44 -6.40 -2.28 -39.93
CA ASP A 44 -7.59 -1.61 -39.40
C ASP A 44 -7.54 -1.64 -37.86
N PHE A 45 -8.26 -0.74 -37.18
CA PHE A 45 -8.24 -0.64 -35.71
C PHE A 45 -8.67 -1.94 -35.03
N ASP A 46 -9.62 -2.66 -35.64
CA ASP A 46 -10.08 -3.98 -35.19
C ASP A 46 -8.98 -5.05 -35.26
N ASN A 47 -7.97 -4.87 -36.12
CA ASN A 47 -6.85 -5.82 -36.25
C ASN A 47 -5.70 -5.56 -35.27
N ILE A 48 -5.74 -4.44 -34.53
CA ILE A 48 -4.65 -4.02 -33.62
C ILE A 48 -4.98 -4.36 -32.16
N LEU A 49 -6.27 -4.42 -31.82
CA LEU A 49 -6.76 -4.59 -30.45
C LEU A 49 -7.67 -5.82 -30.37
N ALA A 50 -7.51 -6.62 -29.32
CA ALA A 50 -8.37 -7.79 -29.12
C ALA A 50 -9.83 -7.34 -28.88
N ASP A 51 -10.80 -8.01 -29.53
CA ASP A 51 -12.24 -7.72 -29.46
C ASP A 51 -12.75 -7.55 -28.02
N SER A 52 -12.16 -8.26 -27.05
CA SER A 52 -12.53 -8.17 -25.63
C SER A 52 -12.26 -6.82 -24.96
N LEU A 53 -11.46 -5.96 -25.59
CA LEU A 53 -11.13 -4.62 -25.10
C LEU A 53 -11.95 -3.52 -25.81
N LEU A 54 -12.71 -3.85 -26.85
CA LEU A 54 -13.49 -2.89 -27.64
C LEU A 54 -14.98 -3.01 -27.30
N GLN A 55 -15.60 -1.89 -26.95
CA GLN A 55 -17.05 -1.79 -26.75
C GLN A 55 -17.62 -0.75 -27.73
N GLU A 56 -18.52 -1.19 -28.61
CA GLU A 56 -19.24 -0.30 -29.52
C GLU A 56 -20.47 0.29 -28.83
N ASN A 57 -20.58 1.62 -28.86
CA ASN A 57 -21.70 2.36 -28.29
C ASN A 57 -22.84 2.52 -29.31
N PRO A 58 -24.08 2.82 -28.87
CA PRO A 58 -25.24 3.00 -29.76
C PRO A 58 -25.13 4.15 -30.77
N ASP A 59 -24.13 5.03 -30.62
CA ASP A 59 -23.82 6.15 -31.50
C ASP A 59 -22.67 5.85 -32.48
N ASN A 60 -22.26 4.59 -32.60
CA ASN A 60 -21.13 4.09 -33.39
C ASN A 60 -19.76 4.59 -32.91
N SER A 61 -19.63 5.06 -31.66
CA SER A 61 -18.32 5.31 -31.06
C SER A 61 -17.72 4.03 -30.45
N LEU A 62 -16.39 3.87 -30.54
CA LEU A 62 -15.65 2.73 -29.97
C LEU A 62 -14.97 3.13 -28.65
N THR A 63 -15.20 2.36 -27.59
CA THR A 63 -14.61 2.56 -26.26
C THR A 63 -13.62 1.44 -25.94
N LEU A 64 -12.38 1.81 -25.57
CA LEU A 64 -11.36 0.87 -25.09
C LEU A 64 -11.57 0.58 -23.59
N VAL A 65 -12.11 -0.58 -23.25
CA VAL A 65 -12.36 -1.00 -21.87
C VAL A 65 -11.18 -1.83 -21.36
N TYR A 66 -10.23 -1.15 -20.70
CA TYR A 66 -9.08 -1.79 -20.07
C TYR A 66 -9.32 -1.97 -18.57
N ASN A 67 -9.67 -3.19 -18.15
CA ASN A 67 -9.89 -3.55 -16.74
C ASN A 67 -8.77 -4.49 -16.26
N ASN A 68 -7.69 -3.90 -15.74
CA ASN A 68 -6.61 -4.63 -15.09
C ASN A 68 -6.38 -4.05 -13.70
N ASN A 69 -6.22 -4.93 -12.71
CA ASN A 69 -5.86 -4.51 -11.36
C ASN A 69 -4.38 -4.07 -11.38
N LEU A 70 -4.13 -2.77 -11.55
CA LEU A 70 -2.79 -2.25 -11.81
C LEU A 70 -1.82 -2.51 -10.65
N TYR A 71 -2.33 -2.54 -9.41
CA TYR A 71 -1.59 -2.92 -8.21
C TYR A 71 -2.54 -3.43 -7.12
N SER A 72 -2.32 -4.64 -6.61
CA SER A 72 -2.98 -5.16 -5.41
C SER A 72 -2.02 -5.08 -4.21
N PHE A 73 -1.90 -3.92 -3.58
CA PHE A 73 -1.12 -3.80 -2.34
C PHE A 73 -1.94 -4.33 -1.15
N THR A 74 -1.50 -5.41 -0.54
CA THR A 74 -1.90 -5.71 0.85
C THR A 74 -1.02 -4.87 1.76
N ALA A 75 -1.64 -4.03 2.61
CA ALA A 75 -0.94 -3.13 3.54
C ALA A 75 0.09 -3.87 4.41
N ASP A 76 -0.14 -5.15 4.69
CA ASP A 76 0.73 -6.05 5.46
C ASP A 76 2.10 -6.30 4.79
N SER A 77 2.22 -6.15 3.47
CA SER A 77 3.49 -6.38 2.74
C SER A 77 4.39 -5.14 2.63
N LEU A 78 3.85 -3.97 2.96
CA LEU A 78 4.55 -2.70 2.74
C LEU A 78 5.36 -2.27 3.96
N PHE A 79 4.88 -2.49 5.18
CA PHE A 79 5.56 -2.06 6.41
C PHE A 79 5.17 -2.92 7.62
N GLU A 80 6.15 -3.52 8.32
CA GLU A 80 5.96 -4.11 9.64
C GLU A 80 6.15 -3.04 10.73
N ILE A 81 5.21 -2.96 11.69
CA ILE A 81 5.40 -2.11 12.87
C ILE A 81 6.41 -2.83 13.78
N PRO A 82 7.55 -2.21 14.11
CA PRO A 82 8.57 -2.85 14.94
C PRO A 82 8.07 -3.05 16.37
N ASP A 83 8.43 -4.18 16.98
CA ASP A 83 8.28 -4.33 18.44
C ASP A 83 9.13 -3.25 19.12
N THR A 84 8.52 -2.50 20.03
CA THR A 84 9.14 -1.31 20.63
C THR A 84 9.08 -1.42 22.14
N SER A 85 10.25 -1.57 22.75
CA SER A 85 10.41 -1.44 24.20
C SER A 85 10.60 0.03 24.55
N ILE A 86 9.80 0.53 25.49
CA ILE A 86 9.94 1.89 26.05
C ILE A 86 10.47 1.72 27.48
N ASP A 87 11.67 2.24 27.73
CA ASP A 87 12.28 2.25 29.06
C ASP A 87 12.26 3.68 29.64
N THR A 88 11.82 3.79 30.89
CA THR A 88 11.71 5.07 31.59
C THR A 88 12.24 4.91 33.02
N ALA A 89 13.30 5.64 33.34
CA ALA A 89 13.84 5.73 34.70
C ALA A 89 13.49 7.10 35.29
N TYR A 90 13.05 7.12 36.55
CA TYR A 90 12.73 8.35 37.27
C TYR A 90 13.65 8.50 38.48
N VAL A 91 14.47 9.56 38.49
CA VAL A 91 15.44 9.85 39.54
C VAL A 91 15.13 11.19 40.21
N TRP A 92 15.18 11.22 41.53
CA TRP A 92 14.84 12.40 42.34
C TRP A 92 16.15 13.01 42.82
N GLN A 93 16.51 14.20 42.32
CA GLN A 93 17.92 14.64 42.37
C GLN A 93 18.29 15.51 43.58
N PHE A 94 17.39 15.81 44.52
CA PHE A 94 17.62 16.91 45.48
C PHE A 94 17.15 16.70 46.93
N ILE A 95 16.71 15.50 47.33
CA ILE A 95 16.22 15.24 48.70
C ILE A 95 16.78 13.91 49.22
N ASN A 96 17.60 13.95 50.27
CA ASN A 96 18.11 12.76 50.97
C ASN A 96 18.28 13.03 52.49
N PRO A 97 17.55 12.33 53.38
CA PRO A 97 16.58 11.29 53.09
C PRO A 97 15.28 11.88 52.51
N LEU A 98 14.73 11.21 51.51
CA LEU A 98 13.40 11.51 50.99
C LEU A 98 12.36 10.77 51.82
N ILE A 99 11.47 11.53 52.48
CA ILE A 99 10.33 10.96 53.20
C ILE A 99 9.14 10.90 52.25
N LEU A 100 8.55 9.72 52.12
CA LEU A 100 7.36 9.47 51.32
C LEU A 100 6.21 9.07 52.24
N ASN A 101 5.09 9.78 52.13
CA ASN A 101 3.86 9.52 52.85
C ASN A 101 2.86 8.72 51.98
N PRO A 102 1.90 8.03 52.60
CA PRO A 102 0.82 7.37 51.86
C PRO A 102 0.09 8.36 50.94
N GLY A 103 -0.03 8.02 49.66
CA GLY A 103 -0.66 8.87 48.65
C GLY A 103 0.26 9.90 47.97
N ASP A 104 1.53 10.02 48.38
CA ASP A 104 2.46 10.93 47.71
C ASP A 104 2.64 10.56 46.23
N ILE A 105 2.58 11.57 45.36
CA ILE A 105 2.77 11.41 43.92
C ILE A 105 4.26 11.29 43.64
N LEU A 106 4.64 10.17 43.02
CA LEU A 106 6.00 9.88 42.60
C LEU A 106 6.27 10.38 41.19
N ILE A 107 5.31 10.15 40.28
CA ILE A 107 5.37 10.60 38.88
C ILE A 107 4.04 11.28 38.59
N ALA A 108 4.08 12.56 38.24
CA ALA A 108 2.92 13.32 37.81
C ALA A 108 2.68 13.00 36.32
N GLY A 109 1.60 12.28 35.99
CA GLY A 109 1.34 11.70 34.67
C GLY A 109 1.13 12.69 33.53
N ALA A 110 2.17 13.43 33.18
CA ALA A 110 2.27 14.23 31.98
C ALA A 110 2.27 13.32 30.75
N PRO A 111 1.60 13.72 29.66
CA PRO A 111 1.61 12.96 28.42
C PRO A 111 3.02 12.90 27.84
N GLN A 112 3.45 11.69 27.52
CA GLN A 112 4.67 11.35 26.82
C GLN A 112 4.31 10.83 25.42
N ASN A 113 5.24 10.95 24.48
CA ASN A 113 5.03 10.53 23.10
C ASN A 113 6.13 9.56 22.67
N THR A 114 5.74 8.48 22.00
CA THR A 114 6.64 7.60 21.26
C THR A 114 6.37 7.77 19.77
N VAL A 115 7.41 8.12 19.02
CA VAL A 115 7.36 8.26 17.56
C VAL A 115 7.99 7.05 16.91
N TYR A 116 7.22 6.31 16.13
CA TYR A 116 7.66 5.14 15.39
C TYR A 116 8.26 5.57 14.03
N ASN A 117 9.43 5.04 13.72
CA ASN A 117 10.02 5.20 12.39
C ASN A 117 9.57 4.04 11.50
N ILE A 118 8.62 4.30 10.60
CA ILE A 118 7.98 3.28 9.75
C ILE A 118 8.35 3.51 8.28
N ASN A 119 9.66 3.49 7.99
CA ASN A 119 10.25 3.51 6.63
C ASN A 119 9.51 4.37 5.58
N GLY A 120 9.16 5.62 5.92
CA GLY A 120 8.49 6.58 5.04
C GLY A 120 6.96 6.56 5.05
N ALA A 121 6.32 5.57 5.69
CA ALA A 121 4.87 5.56 5.90
C ALA A 121 4.46 6.57 6.98
N GLN A 122 3.32 7.24 6.76
CA GLN A 122 2.72 8.18 7.70
C GLN A 122 1.39 7.61 8.19
N LEU A 123 1.45 6.75 9.19
CA LEU A 123 0.28 6.11 9.77
C LEU A 123 -0.42 7.05 10.75
N ARG A 124 -1.75 7.16 10.64
CA ARG A 124 -2.58 7.93 11.58
C ARG A 124 -3.41 7.07 12.51
N LYS A 125 -3.58 5.78 12.19
CA LYS A 125 -4.43 4.85 12.94
C LYS A 125 -3.93 3.42 12.76
N VAL A 126 -3.99 2.65 13.83
CA VAL A 126 -3.75 1.21 13.84
C VAL A 126 -4.95 0.51 14.46
N ILE A 127 -5.37 -0.61 13.87
CA ILE A 127 -6.42 -1.49 14.41
C ILE A 127 -5.75 -2.81 14.77
N ILE A 128 -5.66 -3.10 16.07
CA ILE A 128 -5.01 -4.30 16.58
C ILE A 128 -6.00 -5.46 16.48
N ARG A 129 -5.77 -6.39 15.56
CA ARG A 129 -6.55 -7.63 15.48
C ARG A 129 -6.21 -8.58 16.63
N SER A 130 -4.91 -8.81 16.83
CA SER A 130 -4.34 -9.59 17.92
C SER A 130 -3.00 -8.98 18.33
N GLY A 131 -2.78 -8.80 19.62
CA GLY A 131 -1.55 -8.21 20.14
C GLY A 131 -1.56 -8.09 21.66
N TYR A 132 -0.37 -8.06 22.23
CA TYR A 132 -0.15 -7.96 23.66
C TYR A 132 0.87 -6.87 23.95
N MET A 133 0.76 -6.26 25.12
CA MET A 133 1.74 -5.33 25.65
C MET A 133 2.27 -5.88 26.96
N LYS A 134 3.56 -6.18 27.01
CA LYS A 134 4.26 -6.55 28.23
C LYS A 134 4.65 -5.29 28.99
N VAL A 135 4.40 -5.26 30.29
CA VAL A 135 4.81 -4.17 31.18
C VAL A 135 5.70 -4.75 32.26
N GLU A 136 6.86 -4.13 32.43
CA GLU A 136 7.83 -4.47 33.46
C GLU A 136 8.12 -3.21 34.28
N VAL A 137 7.95 -3.30 35.59
CA VAL A 137 8.23 -2.19 36.50
C VAL A 137 9.08 -2.66 37.65
N LYS A 138 10.15 -1.91 37.92
CA LYS A 138 11.04 -2.11 39.07
C LYS A 138 10.69 -1.08 40.13
N ASN A 139 10.46 -1.53 41.37
CA ASN A 139 10.25 -0.65 42.51
C ASN A 139 11.39 -0.83 43.52
N GLU A 140 12.05 0.28 43.85
CA GLU A 140 13.12 0.36 44.84
C GLU A 140 12.64 0.90 46.19
N ILE A 141 11.39 1.37 46.26
CA ILE A 141 10.77 1.95 47.44
C ILE A 141 10.24 0.82 48.33
N ARG A 142 10.53 0.89 49.64
CA ARG A 142 10.08 -0.09 50.65
C ARG A 142 8.60 0.03 51.03
N GLU A 143 7.77 0.49 50.11
CA GLU A 143 6.33 0.60 50.26
C GLU A 143 5.66 0.24 48.93
N VAL A 144 4.41 -0.23 49.01
CA VAL A 144 3.61 -0.56 47.83
C VAL A 144 3.39 0.70 47.01
N CYS A 145 3.62 0.61 45.71
CA CYS A 145 3.38 1.70 44.76
C CYS A 145 2.23 1.34 43.82
N LYS A 146 1.43 2.32 43.46
CA LYS A 146 0.37 2.20 42.48
C LYS A 146 0.78 2.97 41.23
N VAL A 147 0.59 2.36 40.07
CA VAL A 147 0.87 2.99 38.78
C VAL A 147 -0.40 2.97 37.94
N ILE A 148 -0.80 4.14 37.45
CA ILE A 148 -1.84 4.29 36.44
C ILE A 148 -1.13 4.50 35.11
N TYR A 149 -1.20 3.49 34.25
CA TYR A 149 -0.69 3.56 32.87
C TYR A 149 -1.85 3.75 31.90
N GLN A 150 -1.76 4.77 31.06
CA GLN A 150 -2.83 5.12 30.12
C GLN A 150 -2.28 5.34 28.72
N ILE A 151 -3.05 4.88 27.73
CA ILE A 151 -2.88 5.26 26.33
C ILE A 151 -4.22 5.87 25.90
N PRO A 152 -4.43 7.19 26.11
CA PRO A 152 -5.76 7.79 26.03
C PRO A 152 -6.44 7.63 24.66
N LEU A 153 -5.65 7.58 23.58
CA LEU A 153 -6.15 7.40 22.23
C LEU A 153 -6.06 5.97 21.70
N ALA A 154 -5.76 4.99 22.57
CA ALA A 154 -6.00 3.58 22.30
C ALA A 154 -7.36 3.21 22.86
N THR A 155 -8.35 2.97 21.99
CA THR A 155 -9.74 2.72 22.41
C THR A 155 -10.24 1.35 21.98
N LYS A 156 -11.02 0.70 22.84
CA LYS A 156 -11.82 -0.48 22.51
C LYS A 156 -13.25 -0.20 22.92
N ASN A 157 -14.19 -0.28 21.97
CA ASN A 157 -15.58 0.14 22.18
C ASN A 157 -15.68 1.55 22.77
N SER A 158 -14.88 2.49 22.24
CA SER A 158 -14.76 3.88 22.70
C SER A 158 -14.22 4.07 24.12
N GLN A 159 -13.79 3.02 24.81
CA GLN A 159 -13.16 3.12 26.13
C GLN A 159 -11.63 3.19 25.97
N PRO A 160 -10.96 4.20 26.57
CA PRO A 160 -9.51 4.34 26.48
C PRO A 160 -8.80 3.25 27.28
N PHE A 161 -7.61 2.87 26.84
CA PHE A 161 -6.75 1.96 27.58
C PHE A 161 -6.28 2.66 28.87
N SER A 162 -6.61 2.05 30.01
CA SER A 162 -6.17 2.49 31.33
C SER A 162 -6.00 1.29 32.25
N LYS A 163 -4.85 1.19 32.92
CA LYS A 163 -4.55 0.12 33.86
C LYS A 163 -3.98 0.69 35.16
N LEU A 164 -4.62 0.32 36.27
CA LEU A 164 -4.08 0.48 37.60
C LEU A 164 -3.28 -0.77 37.97
N ILE A 165 -1.98 -0.59 38.16
CA ILE A 165 -1.01 -1.63 38.47
C ILE A 165 -0.59 -1.43 39.93
N THR A 166 -0.55 -2.53 40.69
CA THR A 166 -0.01 -2.53 42.05
C THR A 166 1.36 -3.17 42.03
N ILE A 167 2.38 -2.41 42.40
CA ILE A 167 3.77 -2.85 42.43
C ILE A 167 4.14 -3.12 43.88
N PRO A 168 4.58 -4.33 44.23
CA PRO A 168 4.94 -4.68 45.59
C PRO A 168 6.07 -3.80 46.14
N ALA A 169 6.17 -3.68 47.46
CA ALA A 169 7.28 -2.99 48.11
C ALA A 169 8.62 -3.68 47.84
N ALA A 170 9.70 -2.91 47.77
CA ALA A 170 11.06 -3.43 47.81
C ALA A 170 11.35 -4.10 49.15
N THR A 171 12.27 -5.07 49.13
CA THR A 171 12.67 -5.81 50.33
C THR A 171 14.00 -5.31 50.87
N THR A 172 14.43 -5.82 52.03
CA THR A 172 15.80 -5.61 52.53
C THR A 172 16.86 -6.25 51.63
N SER A 173 16.49 -7.24 50.82
CA SER A 173 17.38 -7.97 49.92
C SER A 173 17.50 -7.32 48.54
N GLY A 174 16.70 -6.30 48.22
CA GLY A 174 16.72 -5.64 46.92
C GLY A 174 15.36 -5.15 46.41
N PRO A 175 15.32 -4.63 45.17
CA PRO A 175 14.10 -4.14 44.54
C PRO A 175 13.08 -5.25 44.32
N SER A 176 11.82 -4.86 44.23
CA SER A 176 10.75 -5.71 43.75
C SER A 176 10.47 -5.44 42.26
N PHE A 177 9.84 -6.41 41.61
CA PHE A 177 9.48 -6.33 40.20
C PHE A 177 8.02 -6.70 40.02
N PHE A 178 7.38 -6.01 39.10
CA PHE A 178 6.08 -6.38 38.54
C PHE A 178 6.27 -6.65 37.05
N THR A 179 5.77 -7.80 36.59
CA THR A 179 5.75 -8.16 35.17
C THR A 179 4.36 -8.70 34.84
N ASP A 180 3.69 -8.10 33.88
CA ASP A 180 2.39 -8.58 33.39
C ASP A 180 2.22 -8.26 31.91
N THR A 181 1.25 -8.93 31.28
CA THR A 181 0.94 -8.80 29.86
C THR A 181 -0.52 -8.40 29.68
N PHE A 182 -0.74 -7.23 29.07
CA PHE A 182 -2.07 -6.73 28.76
C PHE A 182 -2.48 -7.08 27.34
N ASN A 183 -3.67 -7.65 27.20
CA ASN A 183 -4.26 -7.95 25.90
C ASN A 183 -4.78 -6.66 25.23
N LEU A 184 -4.34 -6.40 23.99
CA LEU A 184 -4.72 -5.26 23.17
C LEU A 184 -5.63 -5.64 21.98
N ASN A 185 -6.17 -6.86 21.95
CA ASN A 185 -7.03 -7.34 20.87
C ASN A 185 -8.29 -6.47 20.74
N GLY A 186 -8.54 -5.99 19.53
CA GLY A 186 -9.67 -5.13 19.19
C GLY A 186 -9.50 -3.67 19.58
N TYR A 187 -8.32 -3.25 20.06
CA TYR A 187 -8.03 -1.83 20.26
C TYR A 187 -7.75 -1.13 18.94
N THR A 188 -8.25 0.09 18.81
CA THR A 188 -7.86 1.06 17.79
C THR A 188 -6.98 2.10 18.42
N ILE A 189 -5.77 2.29 17.91
CA ILE A 189 -4.80 3.27 18.40
C ILE A 189 -4.70 4.41 17.40
N ASP A 190 -4.92 5.64 17.88
CA ASP A 190 -4.61 6.84 17.12
C ASP A 190 -3.10 7.13 17.17
N LEU A 191 -2.51 7.39 16.01
CA LEU A 191 -1.09 7.65 15.82
C LEU A 191 -0.78 9.13 15.51
N THR A 192 -1.73 10.03 15.74
CA THR A 192 -1.56 11.46 15.39
C THR A 192 -0.93 12.29 16.51
N GLY A 193 -0.61 11.65 17.64
CA GLY A 193 -0.09 12.31 18.83
C GLY A 193 -1.12 13.21 19.52
N PRO A 194 -0.71 13.94 20.57
CA PRO A 194 -1.63 14.71 21.41
C PRO A 194 -2.26 15.91 20.71
N SER A 195 -1.66 16.40 19.62
CA SER A 195 -2.14 17.55 18.85
C SER A 195 -3.06 17.17 17.67
N GLY A 196 -3.24 15.89 17.36
CA GLY A 196 -4.10 15.43 16.26
C GLY A 196 -3.51 15.58 14.85
N ASN A 197 -2.37 16.25 14.73
CA ASN A 197 -1.78 16.67 13.44
C ASN A 197 -0.54 15.86 13.04
N GLY A 198 -0.06 14.98 13.91
CA GLY A 198 1.08 14.12 13.65
C GLY A 198 0.72 12.83 12.90
N TYR A 199 1.72 11.96 12.83
CA TYR A 199 1.63 10.59 12.35
C TYR A 199 2.66 9.74 13.11
N ASN A 200 2.49 8.42 13.07
CA ASN A 200 3.33 7.43 13.74
C ASN A 200 3.61 7.73 15.22
N THR A 201 2.73 8.43 15.92
CA THR A 201 2.98 8.92 17.29
C THR A 201 1.93 8.40 18.26
N VAL A 202 2.33 7.55 19.20
CA VAL A 202 1.48 7.13 20.33
C VAL A 202 1.72 8.05 21.51
N SER A 203 0.64 8.56 22.09
CA SER A 203 0.67 9.34 23.34
C SER A 203 0.22 8.48 24.52
N TYR A 204 1.01 8.47 25.59
CA TYR A 204 0.75 7.72 26.81
C TYR A 204 1.06 8.54 28.05
N SER A 205 0.55 8.15 29.21
CA SER A 205 0.89 8.77 30.49
C SER A 205 1.10 7.71 31.58
N ILE A 206 2.01 8.04 32.50
CA ILE A 206 2.34 7.20 33.66
C ILE A 206 2.18 8.08 34.90
N THR A 207 1.18 7.78 35.73
CA THR A 207 1.08 8.37 37.07
C THR A 207 1.49 7.31 38.07
N ALA A 208 2.43 7.62 38.96
CA ALA A 208 2.84 6.72 40.03
C ALA A 208 2.65 7.41 41.38
N TYR A 209 2.18 6.67 42.38
CA TYR A 209 1.96 7.17 43.74
C TYR A 209 2.16 6.06 44.77
N VAL A 210 2.51 6.45 46.00
CA VAL A 210 2.58 5.51 47.14
C VAL A 210 1.16 5.07 47.51
N ASP A 211 0.96 3.78 47.78
CA ASP A 211 -0.35 3.26 48.17
C ASP A 211 -0.88 4.04 49.37
N SER A 212 -2.10 4.58 49.25
CA SER A 212 -2.74 5.39 50.29
C SER A 212 -3.07 4.59 51.54
N ALA A 213 -3.11 3.26 51.44
CA ALA A 213 -3.27 2.36 52.59
C ALA A 213 -1.92 1.93 53.22
N GLY A 214 -0.79 2.36 52.65
CA GLY A 214 0.55 2.01 53.10
C GLY A 214 1.02 2.79 54.33
N ALA A 215 2.30 2.62 54.68
CA ALA A 215 2.96 3.38 55.73
C ALA A 215 3.89 4.45 55.15
N GLN A 216 4.29 5.40 56.00
CA GLN A 216 5.37 6.32 55.65
C GLN A 216 6.67 5.53 55.47
N THR A 217 7.41 5.83 54.41
CA THR A 217 8.70 5.21 54.12
C THR A 217 9.77 6.24 53.86
N THR A 218 11.03 5.84 54.01
CA THR A 218 12.18 6.72 53.81
C THR A 218 13.06 6.10 52.74
N VAL A 219 13.31 6.89 51.68
CA VAL A 219 14.20 6.55 50.60
C VAL A 219 15.52 7.27 50.85
N ASN A 220 16.56 6.46 51.09
CA ASN A 220 17.93 6.95 51.20
C ASN A 220 18.61 6.64 49.86
N GLN A 221 19.07 7.68 49.16
CA GLN A 221 19.94 7.52 47.99
C GLN A 221 21.41 7.44 48.40
#